data_AF-A0A7K8BTS8-F1
#
_entry.id   AF-A0A7K8BTS8-F1
#
_cell.length_a   1.000
_cell.length_b   1.000
_cell.length_c   1.000
_cell.angle_alpha   90.00
_cell.angle_beta   90.00
_cell.angle_gamma   90.00
#
_symmetry.space_group_name_H-M   'P 1'
#
loop_
_entity.id
_entity.type
_entity.pdbx_description
1 polymer ?
#
loop_
_entity_poly.entity_id
_entity_poly.type
_entity_poly.pdbx_seq_one_letter_code
_entity_poly.pdbx_strand_id
1 'polypeptide(L)'
;MQPWRCPGKPQALFSLPPPRWPVECEVIQETIEHIEWVPPEPEPFCPPMGPQQAPDTLGEEQGTVVYHSSPVLQGSCFTCARVGGAPGPLSSPAAPLKSPQDTTLVFESRFESGNLQKVIKVGPYEYVLTLRPDLYTAKHTQWFYFRVQNTRREPLYRFTIANMAKPKSLYGQGLRPLLYSQQDARSSGIGWRRVGTDICYYRGSAGEPPVFRLSWTVRFPHDGDTCFFAACYPYTYSDLQRYLRALAADPARSQYCTVRALCRSLAGNTVYLLTITGPGSVAGKRVVVVSARVHPGESGGSWAMRGFLDFLLSAHADAQLLRRLFVFKVVPMLNPDGVVVGNSRCSLAGRDPNRAYGTALPGSFPGVWHLRTMVQRVLAEQEVVLYCDFHGHSRKNNVFMYGCDAGGDGAGTRLRQRVFPLMLSKNAPDKFSFASCKFQVQKSKEGTGRVSMWRLGVSHSYTLEVAFSGSTLGGRSSHFSVEDLESLGRLLCDTLLDFCDPVPTKLQRCLVEADALLQRQMDREPGSGGSWSDVSPSELESSTSGSDSSVSDG
;
A
#
# COMPACT_ATOMS: atom_id res chain seq x y z
N MET A 1 -35.00 27.21 -29.06
CA MET A 1 -33.67 27.79 -29.35
C MET A 1 -33.08 28.28 -28.03
N GLN A 2 -32.10 27.57 -27.48
CA GLN A 2 -31.31 28.04 -26.33
C GLN A 2 -30.01 28.65 -26.86
N PRO A 3 -29.52 29.77 -26.27
CA PRO A 3 -28.47 30.56 -26.88
C PRO A 3 -27.08 29.93 -26.69
N TRP A 4 -26.26 30.10 -27.73
CA TRP A 4 -24.82 29.86 -27.76
C TRP A 4 -24.12 30.41 -26.50
N ARG A 5 -23.33 29.56 -25.82
CA ARG A 5 -22.35 30.00 -24.82
C ARG A 5 -21.03 30.33 -25.52
N CYS A 6 -20.53 31.54 -25.31
CA CYS A 6 -19.20 32.00 -25.76
C CYS A 6 -18.07 31.08 -25.22
N PRO A 7 -17.01 30.84 -26.01
CA PRO A 7 -15.78 30.20 -25.55
C PRO A 7 -14.90 31.24 -24.84
N GLY A 8 -14.34 30.90 -23.68
CA GLY A 8 -13.30 31.74 -23.05
C GLY A 8 -13.43 32.04 -21.56
N LYS A 9 -13.92 31.12 -20.74
CA LYS A 9 -13.59 31.15 -19.30
C LYS A 9 -12.56 30.05 -19.00
N PRO A 10 -11.43 30.35 -18.34
CA PRO A 10 -10.55 29.31 -17.80
C PRO A 10 -11.40 28.35 -16.98
N GLN A 11 -11.25 27.04 -17.17
CA GLN A 11 -11.81 26.07 -16.23
C GLN A 11 -11.37 26.51 -14.83
N ALA A 12 -12.32 26.73 -13.93
CA ALA A 12 -12.02 27.08 -12.54
C ALA A 12 -10.96 26.10 -12.03
N LEU A 13 -9.85 26.63 -11.49
CA LEU A 13 -8.74 25.84 -10.95
C LEU A 13 -9.33 24.67 -10.15
N PHE A 14 -8.93 23.46 -10.50
CA PHE A 14 -9.35 22.22 -9.84
C PHE A 14 -9.19 22.36 -8.32
N SER A 15 -10.31 22.59 -7.61
CA SER A 15 -10.28 22.82 -6.16
C SER A 15 -10.07 21.47 -5.48
N LEU A 16 -8.92 21.32 -4.83
CA LEU A 16 -8.57 20.15 -4.03
C LEU A 16 -8.86 20.47 -2.56
N PRO A 17 -10.02 20.04 -2.02
CA PRO A 17 -10.42 20.38 -0.66
C PRO A 17 -9.51 19.68 0.35
N PRO A 18 -9.28 20.30 1.53
CA PRO A 18 -8.50 19.67 2.59
C PRO A 18 -9.13 18.33 3.03
N PRO A 19 -8.32 17.38 3.54
CA PRO A 19 -8.81 16.09 4.00
C PRO A 19 -9.91 16.22 5.06
N ARG A 20 -10.94 15.39 4.91
CA ARG A 20 -12.02 15.23 5.89
C ARG A 20 -11.76 14.02 6.77
N TRP A 21 -12.05 14.20 8.05
CA TRP A 21 -11.82 13.27 9.13
C TRP A 21 -13.14 12.95 9.83
N PRO A 22 -13.31 11.76 10.42
CA PRO A 22 -14.39 11.53 11.38
C PRO A 22 -14.43 12.63 12.44
N VAL A 23 -15.63 13.06 12.82
CA VAL A 23 -15.84 14.18 13.75
C VAL A 23 -15.32 13.94 15.16
N GLU A 24 -15.02 12.69 15.50
CA GLU A 24 -14.46 12.27 16.78
C GLU A 24 -12.93 12.19 16.77
N CYS A 25 -12.29 12.27 15.60
CA CYS A 25 -10.85 12.23 15.50
C CYS A 25 -10.26 13.60 15.82
N GLU A 26 -9.49 13.69 16.89
CA GLU A 26 -8.65 14.85 17.15
C GLU A 26 -7.50 14.91 16.14
N VAL A 27 -7.20 16.11 15.62
CA VAL A 27 -6.15 16.34 14.62
C VAL A 27 -5.37 17.59 14.98
N ILE A 28 -4.04 17.48 15.07
CA ILE A 28 -3.17 18.63 15.29
C ILE A 28 -3.21 19.59 14.09
N GLN A 29 -3.05 20.89 14.34
CA GLN A 29 -3.04 21.90 13.28
C GLN A 29 -1.73 21.92 12.49
N GLU A 30 -0.66 21.39 13.07
CA GLU A 30 0.65 21.29 12.43
C GLU A 30 0.55 20.43 11.16
N THR A 31 0.97 21.00 10.03
CA THR A 31 1.11 20.24 8.78
C THR A 31 2.46 19.52 8.82
N ILE A 32 2.42 18.19 8.70
CA ILE A 32 3.63 17.38 8.66
C ILE A 32 3.99 17.12 7.20
N GLU A 33 5.17 17.54 6.82
CA GLU A 33 5.76 17.30 5.51
C GLU A 33 7.16 16.73 5.68
N HIS A 34 7.54 15.84 4.77
CA HIS A 34 8.87 15.24 4.73
C HIS A 34 9.49 15.54 3.38
N ILE A 35 10.78 15.83 3.37
CA ILE A 35 11.54 15.90 2.13
C ILE A 35 11.65 14.52 1.49
N GLU A 36 11.63 14.50 0.16
CA GLU A 36 12.03 13.32 -0.60
C GLU A 36 13.55 13.18 -0.56
N TRP A 37 14.01 11.95 -0.36
CA TRP A 37 15.42 11.62 -0.32
C TRP A 37 15.59 10.16 -0.72
N VAL A 38 16.62 9.90 -1.52
CA VAL A 38 17.03 8.55 -1.91
C VAL A 38 18.38 8.30 -1.24
N PRO A 39 18.52 7.19 -0.48
CA PRO A 39 19.82 6.80 0.07
C PRO A 39 20.86 6.70 -1.05
N PRO A 40 22.09 7.23 -0.86
CA PRO A 40 23.13 7.16 -1.88
C PRO A 40 23.55 5.72 -2.20
N GLU A 41 23.41 4.81 -1.23
CA GLU A 41 23.68 3.40 -1.36
C GLU A 41 22.45 2.57 -0.92
N PRO A 42 22.19 1.41 -1.54
CA PRO A 42 21.08 0.54 -1.15
C PRO A 42 21.15 0.14 0.33
N GLU A 43 20.08 0.38 1.08
CA GLU A 43 20.05 0.08 2.52
C GLU A 43 19.92 -1.43 2.78
N PRO A 44 20.90 -2.10 3.41
CA PRO A 44 20.90 -3.56 3.56
C PRO A 44 19.83 -4.03 4.55
N PHE A 45 19.43 -5.30 4.41
CA PHE A 45 18.65 -5.96 5.47
C PHE A 45 19.48 -6.13 6.75
N CYS A 46 18.83 -6.08 7.90
CA CYS A 46 19.45 -6.38 9.18
C CYS A 46 19.30 -7.89 9.48
N PRO A 47 20.33 -8.61 9.94
CA PRO A 47 20.13 -9.95 10.50
C PRO A 47 19.07 -9.89 11.62
N PRO A 48 17.96 -10.64 11.53
CA PRO A 48 16.95 -10.64 12.58
C PRO A 48 17.46 -11.39 13.82
N MET A 49 17.07 -10.95 15.01
CA MET A 49 17.31 -11.73 16.23
C MET A 49 16.31 -12.89 16.32
N GLY A 50 16.80 -14.05 16.73
CA GLY A 50 15.96 -15.23 16.92
C GLY A 50 14.91 -15.03 18.03
N PRO A 51 13.76 -15.73 18.00
CA PRO A 51 12.73 -15.63 19.04
C PRO A 51 13.23 -15.97 20.45
N GLN A 52 14.31 -16.76 20.57
CA GLN A 52 14.95 -17.12 21.84
C GLN A 52 15.70 -15.96 22.50
N GLN A 53 15.96 -14.88 21.76
CA GLN A 53 16.61 -13.66 22.24
C GLN A 53 15.58 -12.53 22.43
N ALA A 54 14.29 -12.87 22.51
CA ALA A 54 13.25 -11.90 22.80
C ALA A 54 13.51 -11.25 24.17
N PRO A 55 13.44 -9.92 24.28
CA PRO A 55 13.65 -9.25 25.56
C PRO A 55 12.56 -9.69 26.55
N ASP A 56 12.97 -9.91 27.80
CA ASP A 56 12.03 -10.13 28.91
C ASP A 56 11.05 -8.97 28.96
N THR A 57 9.76 -9.29 28.97
CA THR A 57 8.74 -8.26 29.10
C THR A 57 8.77 -7.69 30.50
N LEU A 58 9.44 -6.55 30.67
CA LEU A 58 9.15 -5.66 31.78
C LEU A 58 7.66 -5.38 31.77
N GLY A 59 6.99 -5.70 32.90
CA GLY A 59 5.54 -5.72 32.98
C GLY A 59 4.95 -4.34 32.69
N GLU A 60 4.07 -4.27 31.69
CA GLU A 60 3.28 -3.07 31.38
C GLU A 60 2.56 -2.51 32.62
N GLU A 61 2.23 -3.40 33.59
CA GLU A 61 1.57 -3.09 34.86
C GLU A 61 2.37 -2.16 35.79
N GLN A 62 3.70 -2.08 35.63
CA GLN A 62 4.57 -1.23 36.46
C GLN A 62 5.03 0.05 35.74
N GLY A 63 4.66 0.23 34.47
CA GLY A 63 5.10 1.34 33.66
C GLY A 63 4.25 2.61 33.81
N THR A 64 4.80 3.76 33.39
CA THR A 64 4.08 5.04 33.37
C THR A 64 3.51 5.30 31.98
N VAL A 65 2.21 5.60 31.88
CA VAL A 65 1.60 6.04 30.61
C VAL A 65 2.11 7.44 30.26
N VAL A 66 2.81 7.56 29.13
CA VAL A 66 3.40 8.83 28.67
C VAL A 66 2.71 9.38 27.43
N TYR A 67 1.91 8.54 26.76
CA TYR A 67 1.03 8.95 25.66
C TYR A 67 -0.21 8.07 25.63
N HIS A 68 -1.37 8.70 25.43
CA HIS A 68 -2.63 8.03 25.20
C HIS A 68 -3.55 8.90 24.36
N SER A 69 -3.93 8.41 23.18
CA SER A 69 -5.00 8.99 22.37
C SER A 69 -6.27 8.19 22.60
N SER A 70 -7.33 8.87 23.05
CA SER A 70 -8.65 8.25 23.24
C SER A 70 -9.13 7.62 21.94
N PRO A 71 -9.36 6.29 21.90
CA PRO A 71 -9.89 5.66 20.71
C PRO A 71 -11.35 6.06 20.49
N VAL A 72 -11.80 5.93 19.25
CA VAL A 72 -13.23 5.84 18.95
C VAL A 72 -13.82 4.69 19.79
N LEU A 73 -14.95 4.91 20.45
CA LEU A 73 -15.60 3.91 21.31
C LEU A 73 -15.74 2.57 20.59
N GLN A 74 -15.32 1.48 21.25
CA GLN A 74 -15.40 0.14 20.68
C GLN A 74 -16.87 -0.21 20.38
N GLY A 75 -17.13 -0.76 19.18
CA GLY A 75 -18.49 -1.08 18.72
C GLY A 75 -19.25 0.09 18.09
N SER A 76 -18.64 1.27 17.98
CA SER A 76 -19.19 2.39 17.20
C SER A 76 -19.08 2.17 15.70
N CYS A 77 -19.85 2.94 14.94
CA CYS A 77 -19.78 3.01 13.48
C CYS A 77 -19.52 4.46 13.03
N PHE A 78 -19.02 4.61 11.80
CA PHE A 78 -18.85 5.91 11.18
C PHE A 78 -20.19 6.65 11.07
N THR A 79 -20.23 7.92 11.51
CA THR A 79 -21.43 8.75 11.49
C THR A 79 -21.30 9.90 10.49
N CYS A 80 -20.33 10.79 10.70
CA CYS A 80 -20.08 11.91 9.82
C CYS A 80 -18.63 12.38 9.91
N ALA A 81 -18.25 13.29 9.00
CA ALA A 81 -16.89 13.78 8.88
C ALA A 81 -16.84 15.28 8.58
N ARG A 82 -15.74 15.94 8.96
CA ARG A 82 -15.47 17.35 8.67
C ARG A 82 -13.99 17.59 8.44
N VAL A 83 -13.66 18.75 7.88
CA VAL A 83 -12.28 19.21 7.80
C VAL A 83 -11.74 19.44 9.20
N GLY A 84 -10.56 18.89 9.49
CA GLY A 84 -9.87 19.02 10.78
C GLY A 84 -10.38 18.10 11.91
N GLY A 85 -11.40 17.26 11.67
CA GLY A 85 -11.88 16.32 12.67
C GLY A 85 -12.63 17.00 13.83
N ALA A 86 -12.32 16.62 15.06
CA ALA A 86 -13.04 17.05 16.26
C ALA A 86 -12.99 18.57 16.48
N PRO A 87 -14.15 19.20 16.78
CA PRO A 87 -14.17 20.61 17.16
C PRO A 87 -13.65 20.81 18.59
N GLY A 88 -12.98 21.93 18.82
CA GLY A 88 -12.54 22.35 20.15
C GLY A 88 -11.04 22.14 20.41
N PRO A 89 -10.57 22.41 21.63
CA PRO A 89 -9.18 22.21 22.00
C PRO A 89 -8.84 20.72 22.00
N LEU A 90 -7.63 20.39 21.56
CA LEU A 90 -7.13 19.03 21.61
C LEU A 90 -6.96 18.59 23.06
N SER A 91 -7.36 17.36 23.38
CA SER A 91 -6.94 16.73 24.63
C SER A 91 -5.40 16.70 24.70
N SER A 92 -4.82 16.83 25.89
CA SER A 92 -3.38 16.58 26.06
C SER A 92 -3.17 15.07 26.04
N PRO A 93 -2.55 14.48 25.00
CA PRO A 93 -2.41 13.04 24.91
C PRO A 93 -1.20 12.56 25.72
N ALA A 94 -0.30 13.48 26.09
CA ALA A 94 0.96 13.19 26.76
C ALA A 94 0.94 13.73 28.19
N ALA A 95 1.63 13.02 29.08
CA ALA A 95 1.96 13.55 30.39
C ALA A 95 2.93 14.74 30.23
N PRO A 96 2.73 15.86 30.96
CA PRO A 96 3.65 16.99 30.88
C PRO A 96 5.03 16.58 31.42
N LEU A 97 6.09 17.12 30.80
CA LEU A 97 7.45 16.95 31.31
C LEU A 97 7.55 17.59 32.70
N LYS A 98 8.10 16.85 33.66
CA LYS A 98 8.16 17.33 35.06
C LYS A 98 9.19 18.44 35.26
N SER A 99 10.23 18.47 34.42
CA SER A 99 11.32 19.44 34.48
C SER A 99 12.07 19.46 33.14
N PRO A 100 12.90 20.49 32.86
CA PRO A 100 13.78 20.51 31.69
C PRO A 100 14.77 19.33 31.61
N GLN A 101 15.06 18.68 32.75
CA GLN A 101 15.92 17.50 32.83
C GLN A 101 15.16 16.19 32.59
N ASP A 102 13.83 16.23 32.44
CA ASP A 102 13.03 15.04 32.14
C ASP A 102 13.37 14.51 30.75
N THR A 103 13.92 13.30 30.70
CA THR A 103 14.36 12.62 29.47
C THR A 103 13.25 11.79 28.82
N THR A 104 12.02 11.90 29.31
CA THR A 104 10.87 11.18 28.76
C THR A 104 10.55 11.66 27.36
N LEU A 105 10.49 10.72 26.42
CA LEU A 105 10.10 11.00 25.04
C LEU A 105 8.63 11.44 24.98
N VAL A 106 8.36 12.42 24.11
CA VAL A 106 7.00 12.91 23.85
C VAL A 106 6.51 12.35 22.51
N PHE A 107 5.33 11.74 22.50
CA PHE A 107 4.77 11.08 21.33
C PHE A 107 3.56 11.84 20.78
N GLU A 108 3.31 11.71 19.48
CA GLU A 108 2.10 12.23 18.81
C GLU A 108 1.76 11.38 17.58
N SER A 109 0.48 11.20 17.30
CA SER A 109 -0.03 10.47 16.12
C SER A 109 -1.35 11.02 15.56
N ARG A 110 -1.87 12.12 16.13
CA ARG A 110 -3.12 12.78 15.71
C ARG A 110 -2.89 13.67 14.50
N PHE A 111 -2.36 13.10 13.43
CA PHE A 111 -2.10 13.76 12.15
C PHE A 111 -2.33 12.78 11.01
N GLU A 112 -2.33 13.28 9.77
CA GLU A 112 -2.66 12.49 8.59
C GLU A 112 -1.80 11.22 8.46
N SER A 113 -2.47 10.08 8.28
CA SER A 113 -1.87 8.73 8.28
C SER A 113 -1.21 8.32 9.60
N GLY A 114 -1.28 9.11 10.66
CA GLY A 114 -0.71 8.77 11.97
C GLY A 114 -1.45 7.61 12.65
N ASN A 115 -0.66 6.67 13.19
CA ASN A 115 -1.17 5.54 13.98
C ASN A 115 -0.23 5.20 15.13
N LEU A 116 -0.71 5.51 16.33
CA LEU A 116 -0.24 5.09 17.64
C LEU A 116 -1.37 5.39 18.62
N GLN A 117 -1.68 4.49 19.55
CA GLN A 117 -2.75 4.69 20.52
C GLN A 117 -2.22 5.00 21.91
N LYS A 118 -1.24 4.21 22.38
CA LYS A 118 -0.75 4.28 23.76
C LYS A 118 0.75 4.05 23.79
N VAL A 119 1.43 4.73 24.72
CA VAL A 119 2.83 4.46 25.05
C VAL A 119 2.99 4.38 26.56
N ILE A 120 3.66 3.32 27.00
CA ILE A 120 4.03 3.08 28.39
C ILE A 120 5.55 3.11 28.47
N LYS A 121 6.10 3.99 29.31
CA LYS A 121 7.52 4.00 29.67
C LYS A 121 7.74 2.96 30.77
N VAL A 122 8.50 1.90 30.45
CA VAL A 122 8.74 0.75 31.35
C VAL A 122 10.18 0.72 31.89
N GLY A 123 11.05 1.58 31.37
CA GLY A 123 12.41 1.79 31.85
C GLY A 123 12.92 3.18 31.48
N PRO A 124 14.18 3.53 31.81
CA PRO A 124 14.73 4.85 31.48
C PRO A 124 14.65 5.22 30.00
N TYR A 125 14.90 4.24 29.12
CA TYR A 125 14.91 4.39 27.65
C TYR A 125 14.11 3.28 26.95
N GLU A 126 13.18 2.65 27.67
CA GLU A 126 12.37 1.54 27.15
C GLU A 126 10.89 1.89 27.12
N TYR A 127 10.28 1.69 25.95
CA TYR A 127 8.91 2.11 25.68
C TYR A 127 8.13 0.96 25.04
N VAL A 128 6.97 0.64 25.62
CA VAL A 128 6.00 -0.30 25.06
C VAL A 128 4.88 0.49 24.39
N LEU A 129 4.63 0.17 23.12
CA LEU A 129 3.74 0.89 22.22
C LEU A 129 2.53 0.02 21.89
N THR A 130 1.35 0.62 21.86
CA THR A 130 0.13 -0.01 21.37
C THR A 130 -0.37 0.77 20.15
N LEU A 131 -0.52 0.09 19.02
CA LEU A 131 -1.13 0.66 17.82
C LEU A 131 -2.64 0.72 17.98
N ARG A 132 -3.25 1.73 17.35
CA ARG A 132 -4.70 1.79 17.23
C ARG A 132 -5.13 0.74 16.19
N PRO A 133 -6.09 -0.16 16.51
CA PRO A 133 -6.78 -0.94 15.50
C PRO A 133 -7.41 -0.02 14.44
N ASP A 134 -7.72 -0.57 13.27
CA ASP A 134 -8.42 0.20 12.25
C ASP A 134 -9.74 0.76 12.81
N LEU A 135 -10.08 2.01 12.45
CA LEU A 135 -11.30 2.63 12.99
C LEU A 135 -12.55 1.81 12.67
N TYR A 136 -13.47 1.76 13.63
CA TYR A 136 -14.74 1.02 13.59
C TYR A 136 -14.59 -0.50 13.46
N THR A 137 -13.44 -1.04 13.88
CA THR A 137 -13.22 -2.48 14.06
C THR A 137 -12.24 -2.72 15.21
N ALA A 138 -12.26 -3.93 15.78
CA ALA A 138 -11.28 -4.36 16.78
C ALA A 138 -10.06 -5.05 16.13
N LYS A 139 -10.00 -5.07 14.79
CA LYS A 139 -9.05 -5.85 14.01
C LYS A 139 -8.04 -4.95 13.31
N HIS A 140 -6.98 -5.60 12.81
CA HIS A 140 -5.94 -5.04 11.95
C HIS A 140 -5.05 -4.00 12.64
N THR A 141 -3.84 -4.45 12.99
CA THR A 141 -2.77 -3.63 13.54
C THR A 141 -1.46 -4.03 12.86
N GLN A 142 -1.01 -3.19 11.93
CA GLN A 142 0.20 -3.43 11.14
C GLN A 142 0.89 -2.13 10.75
N TRP A 143 0.11 -1.11 10.35
CA TRP A 143 0.62 0.21 10.03
C TRP A 143 0.91 0.98 11.32
N PHE A 144 2.09 1.61 11.37
CA PHE A 144 2.45 2.56 12.40
C PHE A 144 3.10 3.76 11.74
N TYR A 145 2.75 4.94 12.24
CA TYR A 145 3.36 6.20 11.85
C TYR A 145 3.16 7.21 12.98
N PHE A 146 4.23 7.62 13.64
CA PHE A 146 4.15 8.48 14.83
C PHE A 146 5.38 9.38 14.96
N ARG A 147 5.19 10.49 15.66
CA ARG A 147 6.23 11.46 16.00
C ARG A 147 6.81 11.17 17.38
N VAL A 148 8.09 11.45 17.56
CA VAL A 148 8.82 11.39 18.82
C VAL A 148 9.62 12.68 18.99
N GLN A 149 9.54 13.30 20.16
CA GLN A 149 10.28 14.52 20.53
C GLN A 149 10.99 14.34 21.87
N ASN A 150 11.79 15.33 22.26
CA ASN A 150 12.64 15.30 23.46
C ASN A 150 13.69 14.16 23.40
N THR A 151 14.22 13.92 22.21
CA THR A 151 15.22 12.86 21.98
C THR A 151 16.53 13.15 22.68
N ARG A 152 17.27 12.09 23.03
CA ARG A 152 18.68 12.18 23.45
C ARG A 152 19.53 11.32 22.53
N ARG A 153 20.69 11.82 22.13
CA ARG A 153 21.56 11.17 21.14
C ARG A 153 22.28 9.95 21.71
N GLU A 154 22.83 10.09 22.91
CA GLU A 154 23.70 9.07 23.52
C GLU A 154 22.96 7.76 23.91
N PRO A 155 21.78 7.81 24.57
CA PRO A 155 21.11 6.60 25.03
C PRO A 155 20.65 5.69 23.90
N LEU A 156 20.74 4.38 24.14
CA LEU A 156 20.10 3.39 23.28
C LEU A 156 18.65 3.21 23.73
N TYR A 157 17.72 3.56 22.86
CA TYR A 157 16.29 3.40 23.12
C TYR A 157 15.81 2.03 22.65
N ARG A 158 14.89 1.43 23.39
CA ARG A 158 14.15 0.22 22.97
C ARG A 158 12.68 0.56 22.80
N PHE A 159 12.15 0.21 21.64
CA PHE A 159 10.72 0.29 21.34
C PHE A 159 10.17 -1.10 21.13
N THR A 160 9.05 -1.41 21.77
CA THR A 160 8.31 -2.67 21.57
C THR A 160 6.86 -2.36 21.22
N ILE A 161 6.46 -2.57 19.97
CA ILE A 161 5.03 -2.58 19.62
C ILE A 161 4.44 -3.91 20.09
N ALA A 162 3.48 -3.83 21.01
CA ALA A 162 2.95 -4.98 21.73
C ALA A 162 1.80 -5.70 21.01
N ASN A 163 1.17 -5.07 20.02
CA ASN A 163 -0.11 -5.53 19.47
C ASN A 163 -0.16 -5.75 17.95
N MET A 164 0.90 -6.27 17.32
CA MET A 164 0.89 -6.60 15.89
C MET A 164 -0.04 -7.79 15.59
N ALA A 165 -0.85 -7.69 14.53
CA ALA A 165 -1.88 -8.67 14.24
C ALA A 165 -1.40 -9.95 13.54
N LYS A 166 -0.27 -9.92 12.81
CA LYS A 166 0.09 -11.01 11.88
C LYS A 166 1.09 -12.00 12.49
N PRO A 167 0.96 -13.32 12.26
CA PRO A 167 1.89 -14.30 12.82
C PRO A 167 3.27 -14.31 12.19
N LYS A 168 3.39 -13.81 10.96
CA LYS A 168 4.66 -13.67 10.25
C LYS A 168 4.81 -12.24 9.79
N SER A 169 6.05 -11.76 9.74
CA SER A 169 6.38 -10.42 9.31
C SER A 169 7.77 -10.37 8.69
N LEU A 170 7.97 -9.45 7.74
CA LEU A 170 9.26 -9.17 7.14
C LEU A 170 10.29 -8.61 8.14
N TYR A 171 9.86 -8.12 9.31
CA TYR A 171 10.79 -7.79 10.40
C TYR A 171 11.58 -9.01 10.88
N GLY A 172 10.97 -10.20 10.87
CA GLY A 172 11.68 -11.47 11.10
C GLY A 172 12.53 -11.95 9.92
N GLN A 173 12.59 -11.18 8.83
CA GLN A 173 13.41 -11.42 7.63
C GLN A 173 14.32 -10.23 7.31
N GLY A 174 14.57 -9.37 8.31
CA GLY A 174 15.54 -8.29 8.23
C GLY A 174 15.03 -6.92 7.77
N LEU A 175 13.71 -6.74 7.65
CA LEU A 175 13.10 -5.42 7.51
C LEU A 175 13.44 -4.53 8.71
N ARG A 176 13.72 -3.26 8.43
CA ARG A 176 14.00 -2.21 9.41
C ARG A 176 12.90 -1.13 9.40
N PRO A 177 12.49 -0.58 10.56
CA PRO A 177 11.63 0.60 10.60
C PRO A 177 12.27 1.78 9.87
N LEU A 178 11.46 2.72 9.40
CA LEU A 178 11.95 3.99 8.88
C LEU A 178 12.03 5.03 10.00
N LEU A 179 13.04 5.90 9.93
CA LEU A 179 13.19 7.09 10.75
C LEU A 179 13.35 8.32 9.85
N TYR A 180 12.65 9.39 10.19
CA TYR A 180 12.88 10.73 9.67
C TYR A 180 13.30 11.65 10.83
N SER A 181 14.40 12.37 10.66
CA SER A 181 14.87 13.39 11.61
C SER A 181 14.65 14.77 10.99
N GLN A 182 13.91 15.65 11.66
CA GLN A 182 13.72 17.01 11.17
C GLN A 182 15.03 17.79 11.14
N GLN A 183 15.92 17.54 12.09
CA GLN A 183 17.22 18.20 12.10
C GLN A 183 18.11 17.74 10.95
N ASP A 184 18.23 16.44 10.69
CA ASP A 184 18.99 15.92 9.54
C ASP A 184 18.44 16.42 8.20
N ALA A 185 17.12 16.51 8.06
CA ALA A 185 16.49 17.05 6.88
C ALA A 185 16.86 18.53 6.65
N ARG A 186 16.90 19.34 7.71
CA ARG A 186 17.23 20.77 7.63
C ARG A 186 18.72 21.03 7.44
N SER A 187 19.59 20.31 8.15
CA SER A 187 21.03 20.56 8.15
C SER A 187 21.76 19.86 7.01
N SER A 188 21.26 18.70 6.59
CA SER A 188 21.99 17.77 5.72
C SER A 188 21.19 17.30 4.52
N GLY A 189 19.92 17.69 4.38
CA GLY A 189 19.05 17.26 3.29
C GLY A 189 18.74 15.76 3.30
N ILE A 190 18.84 15.09 4.45
CA ILE A 190 18.60 13.66 4.58
C ILE A 190 17.15 13.42 5.00
N GLY A 191 16.42 12.62 4.21
CA GLY A 191 15.04 12.26 4.50
C GLY A 191 14.89 10.92 5.22
N TRP A 192 13.85 10.16 4.86
CA TRP A 192 13.52 8.87 5.48
C TRP A 192 14.63 7.84 5.24
N ARG A 193 15.11 7.20 6.30
CA ARG A 193 16.12 6.11 6.24
C ARG A 193 15.74 4.91 7.10
N ARG A 194 16.20 3.73 6.75
CA ARG A 194 16.03 2.49 7.52
C ARG A 194 16.95 2.50 8.73
N VAL A 195 16.36 2.30 9.92
CA VAL A 195 17.10 2.32 11.19
C VAL A 195 16.77 1.13 12.06
N GLY A 196 17.49 1.03 13.17
CA GLY A 196 17.25 0.05 14.20
C GLY A 196 18.19 -1.13 14.11
N THR A 197 18.43 -1.70 15.27
CA THR A 197 19.20 -2.93 15.55
C THR A 197 18.40 -3.81 16.49
N ASP A 198 18.90 -5.01 16.79
CA ASP A 198 18.27 -5.98 17.69
C ASP A 198 16.78 -6.22 17.38
N ILE A 199 16.46 -6.27 16.08
CA ILE A 199 15.08 -6.37 15.62
C ILE A 199 14.58 -7.78 15.86
N CYS A 200 13.49 -7.89 16.61
CA CYS A 200 12.85 -9.15 16.93
C CYS A 200 11.34 -9.08 16.67
N TYR A 201 10.82 -10.08 15.97
CA TYR A 201 9.38 -10.26 15.74
C TYR A 201 8.94 -11.60 16.31
N TYR A 202 8.10 -11.60 17.33
CA TYR A 202 7.80 -12.80 18.12
C TYR A 202 6.36 -12.80 18.63
N ARG A 203 5.89 -13.97 19.06
CA ARG A 203 4.56 -14.13 19.66
C ARG A 203 4.57 -13.59 21.10
N GLY A 204 3.55 -12.81 21.47
CA GLY A 204 3.35 -12.33 22.83
C GLY A 204 2.96 -13.45 23.81
N SER A 205 3.11 -13.17 25.12
CA SER A 205 3.06 -14.17 26.18
C SER A 205 1.66 -14.67 26.58
N ALA A 206 0.56 -14.02 26.18
CA ALA A 206 -0.82 -14.46 26.47
C ALA A 206 -1.86 -13.70 25.61
N GLY A 207 -3.06 -14.28 25.42
CA GLY A 207 -4.23 -13.67 24.78
C GLY A 207 -4.86 -14.49 23.64
N GLU A 208 -6.19 -14.50 23.57
CA GLU A 208 -6.97 -14.95 22.41
C GLU A 208 -7.72 -13.75 21.79
N PRO A 209 -7.55 -13.46 20.49
CA PRO A 209 -6.65 -14.09 19.53
C PRO A 209 -5.16 -13.81 19.84
N PRO A 210 -4.22 -14.62 19.31
CA PRO A 210 -2.79 -14.42 19.55
C PRO A 210 -2.29 -13.10 19.00
N VAL A 211 -1.50 -12.41 19.81
CA VAL A 211 -0.92 -11.10 19.51
C VAL A 211 0.59 -11.22 19.32
N PHE A 212 1.15 -10.46 18.39
CA PHE A 212 2.58 -10.48 18.06
C PHE A 212 3.26 -9.16 18.44
N ARG A 213 4.56 -9.24 18.71
CA ARG A 213 5.38 -8.11 19.14
C ARG A 213 6.48 -7.80 18.13
N LEU A 214 6.76 -6.52 17.95
CA LEU A 214 7.91 -6.01 17.21
C LEU A 214 8.77 -5.17 18.15
N SER A 215 9.99 -5.63 18.43
CA SER A 215 10.99 -4.90 19.22
C SER A 215 12.15 -4.46 18.33
N TRP A 216 12.68 -3.27 18.56
CA TRP A 216 13.96 -2.80 18.00
C TRP A 216 14.65 -1.82 18.94
N THR A 217 15.96 -1.70 18.79
CA THR A 217 16.78 -0.68 19.46
C THR A 217 17.22 0.40 18.49
N VAL A 218 17.37 1.65 18.94
CA VAL A 218 17.77 2.77 18.10
C VAL A 218 18.43 3.89 18.91
N ARG A 219 19.39 4.59 18.31
CA ARG A 219 19.90 5.88 18.81
C ARG A 219 19.37 6.99 17.93
N PHE A 220 18.98 8.10 18.55
CA PHE A 220 18.60 9.30 17.80
C PHE A 220 19.85 10.03 17.29
N PRO A 221 19.76 10.70 16.13
CA PRO A 221 20.91 11.43 15.59
C PRO A 221 21.27 12.67 16.42
N HIS A 222 20.28 13.31 17.05
CA HIS A 222 20.46 14.57 17.78
C HIS A 222 19.68 14.63 19.09
N ASP A 223 20.15 15.48 20.00
CA ASP A 223 19.42 15.88 21.21
C ASP A 223 18.32 16.89 20.86
N GLY A 224 17.14 16.75 21.47
CA GLY A 224 16.03 17.70 21.29
C GLY A 224 15.41 17.69 19.89
N ASP A 225 15.64 16.65 19.10
CA ASP A 225 15.11 16.51 17.75
C ASP A 225 13.60 16.17 17.77
N THR A 226 12.97 16.40 16.63
CA THR A 226 11.64 15.89 16.30
C THR A 226 11.81 14.82 15.22
N CYS A 227 11.66 13.58 15.64
CA CYS A 227 11.79 12.40 14.81
C CYS A 227 10.43 11.79 14.48
N PHE A 228 10.36 11.02 13.39
CA PHE A 228 9.19 10.21 13.06
C PHE A 228 9.59 8.78 12.75
N PHE A 229 8.77 7.82 13.18
CA PHE A 229 8.91 6.42 12.80
C PHE A 229 7.75 5.97 11.93
N ALA A 230 8.02 5.16 10.90
CA ALA A 230 6.99 4.58 10.05
C ALA A 230 7.30 3.14 9.61
N ALA A 231 6.26 2.36 9.32
CA ALA A 231 6.38 0.99 8.82
C ALA A 231 6.94 0.94 7.38
N CYS A 232 6.48 1.84 6.52
CA CYS A 232 6.88 2.03 5.11
C CYS A 232 6.89 3.53 4.81
N TYR A 233 7.50 3.94 3.69
CA TYR A 233 7.57 5.36 3.30
C TYR A 233 6.15 5.92 3.25
N PRO A 234 5.79 6.89 4.11
CA PRO A 234 4.45 7.45 4.11
C PRO A 234 4.11 8.08 2.76
N TYR A 235 2.84 7.98 2.37
CA TYR A 235 2.28 8.69 1.23
C TYR A 235 0.85 9.04 1.62
N THR A 236 0.63 10.28 2.01
CA THR A 236 -0.63 10.76 2.56
C THR A 236 -1.64 11.09 1.45
N TYR A 237 -2.90 11.32 1.80
CA TYR A 237 -3.88 11.83 0.84
C TYR A 237 -3.55 13.27 0.44
N SER A 238 -3.03 14.09 1.35
CA SER A 238 -2.50 15.43 1.03
C SER A 238 -1.34 15.38 0.05
N ASP A 239 -0.43 14.39 0.13
CA ASP A 239 0.64 14.20 -0.86
C ASP A 239 0.07 13.91 -2.25
N LEU A 240 -0.93 13.02 -2.33
CA LEU A 240 -1.64 12.78 -3.59
C LEU A 240 -2.26 14.07 -4.12
N GLN A 241 -2.94 14.83 -3.27
CA GLN A 241 -3.58 16.08 -3.69
C GLN A 241 -2.54 17.09 -4.19
N ARG A 242 -1.42 17.26 -3.49
CA ARG A 242 -0.33 18.16 -3.91
C ARG A 242 0.24 17.72 -5.27
N TYR A 243 0.47 16.42 -5.45
CA TYR A 243 0.91 15.84 -6.72
C TYR A 243 -0.08 16.13 -7.86
N LEU A 244 -1.38 15.86 -7.65
CA LEU A 244 -2.42 16.13 -8.65
C LEU A 244 -2.59 17.61 -8.95
N ARG A 245 -2.40 18.49 -7.95
CA ARG A 245 -2.41 19.95 -8.14
C ARG A 245 -1.29 20.38 -9.06
N ALA A 246 -0.07 19.91 -8.81
CA ALA A 246 1.10 20.22 -9.62
C ALA A 246 0.92 19.70 -11.05
N LEU A 247 0.45 18.47 -11.21
CA LEU A 247 0.15 17.87 -12.52
C LEU A 247 -0.90 18.68 -13.30
N ALA A 248 -1.99 19.09 -12.66
CA ALA A 248 -3.04 19.88 -13.31
C ALA A 248 -2.57 21.30 -13.67
N ALA A 249 -1.61 21.85 -12.93
CA ALA A 249 -1.02 23.17 -13.20
C ALA A 249 0.07 23.14 -14.29
N ASP A 250 0.64 21.97 -14.59
CA ASP A 250 1.66 21.79 -15.64
C ASP A 250 1.00 21.70 -17.03
N PRO A 251 1.20 22.69 -17.93
CA PRO A 251 0.59 22.69 -19.26
C PRO A 251 1.06 21.54 -20.16
N ALA A 252 2.31 21.09 -19.99
CA ALA A 252 2.89 20.03 -20.81
C ALA A 252 2.29 18.67 -20.44
N ARG A 253 1.98 18.44 -19.16
CA ARG A 253 1.40 17.17 -18.68
C ARG A 253 -0.13 17.16 -18.72
N SER A 254 -0.77 18.27 -18.34
CA SER A 254 -2.24 18.37 -18.24
C SER A 254 -2.94 18.20 -19.59
N GLN A 255 -2.31 18.51 -20.72
CA GLN A 255 -2.87 18.25 -22.06
C GLN A 255 -3.14 16.76 -22.31
N TYR A 256 -2.45 15.85 -21.61
CA TYR A 256 -2.60 14.40 -21.76
C TYR A 256 -3.42 13.77 -20.64
N CYS A 257 -3.67 14.49 -19.54
CA CYS A 257 -4.27 13.96 -18.33
C CYS A 257 -5.47 14.78 -17.87
N THR A 258 -6.64 14.16 -17.87
CA THR A 258 -7.83 14.75 -17.24
C THR A 258 -8.03 14.14 -15.86
N VAL A 259 -8.07 14.99 -14.82
CA VAL A 259 -8.40 14.59 -13.44
C VAL A 259 -9.88 14.85 -13.16
N ARG A 260 -10.60 13.83 -12.67
CA ARG A 260 -12.02 13.93 -12.29
C ARG A 260 -12.26 13.26 -10.93
N ALA A 261 -13.39 13.56 -10.30
CA ALA A 261 -13.89 12.76 -9.20
C ALA A 261 -14.53 11.47 -9.75
N LEU A 262 -14.05 10.30 -9.33
CA LEU A 262 -14.75 9.04 -9.54
C LEU A 262 -16.02 9.00 -8.68
N CYS A 263 -15.85 9.31 -7.39
CA CYS A 263 -16.90 9.37 -6.39
C CYS A 263 -16.42 10.15 -5.15
N ARG A 264 -17.29 10.23 -4.15
CA ARG A 264 -16.96 10.66 -2.78
C ARG A 264 -16.86 9.42 -1.90
N SER A 265 -15.87 9.39 -1.03
CA SER A 265 -15.72 8.37 0.02
C SER A 265 -16.76 8.56 1.14
N LEU A 266 -16.73 7.72 2.18
CA LEU A 266 -17.67 7.81 3.32
C LEU A 266 -17.51 9.13 4.07
N ALA A 267 -16.27 9.59 4.29
CA ALA A 267 -15.99 10.89 4.89
C ALA A 267 -16.16 12.07 3.91
N GLY A 268 -16.52 11.81 2.64
CA GLY A 268 -16.67 12.83 1.61
C GLY A 268 -15.36 13.28 0.96
N ASN A 269 -14.24 12.59 1.20
CA ASN A 269 -12.99 12.80 0.47
C ASN A 269 -13.18 12.39 -1.00
N THR A 270 -12.51 13.08 -1.92
CA THR A 270 -12.60 12.75 -3.34
C THR A 270 -11.79 11.49 -3.63
N VAL A 271 -12.39 10.49 -4.26
CA VAL A 271 -11.66 9.42 -4.95
C VAL A 271 -11.40 9.89 -6.37
N TYR A 272 -10.13 10.11 -6.73
CA TYR A 272 -9.76 10.70 -8.02
C TYR A 272 -9.68 9.64 -9.13
N LEU A 273 -10.14 9.98 -10.33
CA LEU A 273 -9.94 9.23 -11.57
C LEU A 273 -9.14 10.10 -12.54
N LEU A 274 -8.01 9.58 -12.99
CA LEU A 274 -7.20 10.15 -14.05
C LEU A 274 -7.51 9.41 -15.34
N THR A 275 -7.81 10.15 -16.40
CA THR A 275 -7.84 9.62 -17.77
C THR A 275 -6.63 10.15 -18.51
N ILE A 276 -5.73 9.26 -18.95
CA ILE A 276 -4.49 9.63 -19.65
C ILE A 276 -4.50 9.06 -21.06
N THR A 277 -4.30 9.91 -22.06
CA THR A 277 -4.16 9.49 -23.46
C THR A 277 -3.54 10.61 -24.30
N GLY A 278 -3.01 10.26 -25.47
CA GLY A 278 -2.48 11.22 -26.44
C GLY A 278 -3.60 11.96 -27.19
N PRO A 279 -3.30 13.12 -27.79
CA PRO A 279 -4.28 13.93 -28.52
C PRO A 279 -4.87 13.15 -29.71
N GLY A 280 -6.10 13.48 -30.08
CA GLY A 280 -6.84 12.84 -31.17
C GLY A 280 -7.98 11.94 -30.70
N SER A 281 -8.56 11.17 -31.63
CA SER A 281 -9.67 10.28 -31.32
C SER A 281 -9.26 9.16 -30.37
N VAL A 282 -10.15 8.84 -29.42
CA VAL A 282 -10.02 7.66 -28.55
C VAL A 282 -10.63 6.41 -29.17
N ALA A 283 -11.36 6.53 -30.28
CA ALA A 283 -11.99 5.41 -30.97
C ALA A 283 -10.94 4.39 -31.44
N GLY A 284 -11.18 3.11 -31.16
CA GLY A 284 -10.27 2.01 -31.50
C GLY A 284 -9.05 1.86 -30.58
N LYS A 285 -8.81 2.78 -29.63
CA LYS A 285 -7.77 2.59 -28.61
C LYS A 285 -8.22 1.53 -27.60
N ARG A 286 -7.26 0.77 -27.08
CA ARG A 286 -7.46 -0.19 -26.00
C ARG A 286 -7.32 0.49 -24.65
N VAL A 287 -7.93 -0.05 -23.60
CA VAL A 287 -7.95 0.56 -22.27
C VAL A 287 -7.11 -0.24 -21.28
N VAL A 288 -6.32 0.48 -20.48
CA VAL A 288 -5.59 -0.07 -19.33
C VAL A 288 -6.16 0.58 -18.07
N VAL A 289 -6.55 -0.24 -17.11
CA VAL A 289 -7.10 0.22 -15.84
C VAL A 289 -6.12 -0.08 -14.72
N VAL A 290 -5.75 0.93 -13.94
CA VAL A 290 -4.84 0.76 -12.80
C VAL A 290 -5.43 1.41 -11.55
N SER A 291 -5.40 0.71 -10.43
CA SER A 291 -5.79 1.26 -9.13
C SER A 291 -4.71 1.04 -8.07
N ALA A 292 -4.77 1.79 -6.97
CA ALA A 292 -3.89 1.59 -5.82
C ALA A 292 -4.57 1.97 -4.50
N ARG A 293 -3.95 1.58 -3.38
CA ARG A 293 -4.35 1.95 -2.00
C ARG A 293 -5.82 1.68 -1.69
N VAL A 294 -6.29 0.49 -2.07
CA VAL A 294 -7.55 -0.04 -1.49
C VAL A 294 -7.34 -0.38 -0.01
N HIS A 295 -6.16 -0.91 0.35
CA HIS A 295 -5.70 -0.98 1.74
C HIS A 295 -4.84 0.27 2.08
N PRO A 296 -5.17 0.99 3.15
CA PRO A 296 -4.49 2.23 3.46
C PRO A 296 -3.03 2.10 3.89
N GLY A 297 -2.65 1.05 4.62
CA GLY A 297 -1.29 0.87 5.14
C GLY A 297 -0.26 0.42 4.10
N GLU A 298 -0.67 0.21 2.85
CA GLU A 298 0.16 -0.34 1.77
C GLU A 298 0.74 0.78 0.88
N SER A 299 1.46 1.72 1.50
CA SER A 299 1.95 2.95 0.85
C SER A 299 2.95 2.72 -0.29
N GLY A 300 3.65 1.57 -0.31
CA GLY A 300 4.50 1.19 -1.45
C GLY A 300 3.76 1.19 -2.79
N GLY A 301 2.46 0.84 -2.78
CA GLY A 301 1.61 0.92 -3.97
C GLY A 301 1.38 2.36 -4.46
N SER A 302 1.41 3.37 -3.58
CA SER A 302 1.32 4.78 -4.00
C SER A 302 2.59 5.26 -4.68
N TRP A 303 3.76 4.85 -4.20
CA TRP A 303 5.03 5.21 -4.84
C TRP A 303 5.17 4.56 -6.22
N ALA A 304 4.83 3.27 -6.33
CA ALA A 304 4.74 2.61 -7.65
C ALA A 304 3.73 3.30 -8.58
N MET A 305 2.57 3.72 -8.05
CA MET A 305 1.57 4.48 -8.80
C MET A 305 2.08 5.85 -9.26
N ARG A 306 2.83 6.56 -8.42
CA ARG A 306 3.46 7.84 -8.79
C ARG A 306 4.45 7.66 -9.94
N GLY A 307 5.36 6.68 -9.84
CA GLY A 307 6.30 6.39 -10.92
C GLY A 307 5.61 5.98 -12.23
N PHE A 308 4.49 5.25 -12.15
CA PHE A 308 3.65 4.92 -13.30
C PHE A 308 3.07 6.18 -13.97
N LEU A 309 2.52 7.11 -13.18
CA LEU A 309 1.97 8.37 -13.66
C LEU A 309 3.03 9.32 -14.21
N ASP A 310 4.18 9.41 -13.55
CA ASP A 310 5.30 10.26 -13.98
C ASP A 310 5.88 9.76 -15.30
N PHE A 311 6.08 8.46 -15.46
CA PHE A 311 6.52 7.89 -16.74
C PHE A 311 5.49 8.14 -17.85
N LEU A 312 4.23 7.79 -17.62
CA LEU A 312 3.15 7.96 -18.61
C LEU A 312 2.91 9.41 -19.04
N LEU A 313 3.33 10.39 -18.26
CA LEU A 313 3.17 11.81 -18.57
C LEU A 313 4.49 12.49 -18.98
N SER A 314 5.59 11.74 -19.01
CA SER A 314 6.89 12.24 -19.44
C SER A 314 6.97 12.45 -20.96
N ALA A 315 8.03 13.12 -21.38
CA ALA A 315 8.40 13.29 -22.78
C ALA A 315 9.04 12.04 -23.42
N HIS A 316 9.25 10.95 -22.67
CA HIS A 316 9.90 9.74 -23.17
C HIS A 316 9.16 9.16 -24.40
N ALA A 317 9.90 8.64 -25.38
CA ALA A 317 9.32 8.14 -26.63
C ALA A 317 8.31 7.02 -26.39
N ASP A 318 8.65 6.07 -25.51
CA ASP A 318 7.76 4.98 -25.11
C ASP A 318 6.50 5.48 -24.39
N ALA A 319 6.61 6.52 -23.57
CA ALA A 319 5.45 7.14 -22.93
C ALA A 319 4.53 7.79 -23.98
N GLN A 320 5.09 8.44 -25.00
CA GLN A 320 4.32 8.98 -26.12
C GLN A 320 3.61 7.85 -26.90
N LEU A 321 4.31 6.73 -27.16
CA LEU A 321 3.75 5.57 -27.83
C LEU A 321 2.59 4.96 -27.01
N LEU A 322 2.78 4.75 -25.70
CA LEU A 322 1.74 4.29 -24.80
C LEU A 322 0.50 5.18 -24.86
N ARG A 323 0.68 6.52 -24.82
CA ARG A 323 -0.43 7.49 -24.95
C ARG A 323 -1.12 7.44 -26.31
N ARG A 324 -0.40 7.08 -27.39
CA ARG A 324 -0.99 6.89 -28.73
C ARG A 324 -1.82 5.61 -28.78
N LEU A 325 -1.34 4.52 -28.20
CA LEU A 325 -1.98 3.19 -28.28
C LEU A 325 -3.14 3.00 -27.31
N PHE A 326 -3.09 3.64 -26.14
CA PHE A 326 -4.00 3.33 -25.04
C PHE A 326 -4.75 4.56 -24.51
N VAL A 327 -5.87 4.27 -23.86
CA VAL A 327 -6.48 5.14 -22.86
C VAL A 327 -6.21 4.51 -21.50
N PHE A 328 -5.59 5.25 -20.58
CA PHE A 328 -5.40 4.79 -19.21
C PHE A 328 -6.50 5.35 -18.31
N LYS A 329 -7.11 4.49 -17.50
CA LYS A 329 -8.03 4.85 -16.43
C LYS A 329 -7.37 4.52 -15.10
N VAL A 330 -6.94 5.56 -14.39
CA VAL A 330 -6.10 5.40 -13.20
C VAL A 330 -6.78 5.95 -11.96
N VAL A 331 -6.91 5.13 -10.92
CA VAL A 331 -7.43 5.52 -9.60
C VAL A 331 -6.30 5.40 -8.57
N PRO A 332 -5.55 6.49 -8.30
CA PRO A 332 -4.31 6.40 -7.52
C PRO A 332 -4.52 6.11 -6.03
N MET A 333 -5.74 6.30 -5.51
CA MET A 333 -6.08 5.99 -4.14
C MET A 333 -7.57 5.66 -3.99
N LEU A 334 -7.88 4.37 -3.80
CA LEU A 334 -9.26 3.90 -3.67
C LEU A 334 -9.87 4.14 -2.29
N ASN A 335 -9.06 4.17 -1.23
CA ASN A 335 -9.52 4.32 0.15
C ASN A 335 -8.85 5.53 0.84
N PRO A 336 -9.13 6.77 0.38
CA PRO A 336 -8.53 7.97 0.96
C PRO A 336 -8.88 8.13 2.44
N ASP A 337 -10.09 7.75 2.86
CA ASP A 337 -10.49 7.90 4.26
C ASP A 337 -9.63 7.08 5.21
N GLY A 338 -9.41 5.81 4.88
CA GLY A 338 -8.53 4.94 5.66
C GLY A 338 -7.08 5.45 5.68
N VAL A 339 -6.62 6.10 4.60
CA VAL A 339 -5.28 6.71 4.53
C VAL A 339 -5.20 7.92 5.46
N VAL A 340 -6.20 8.79 5.42
CA VAL A 340 -6.27 9.98 6.27
C VAL A 340 -6.20 9.59 7.74
N VAL A 341 -6.98 8.60 8.17
CA VAL A 341 -7.03 8.16 9.58
C VAL A 341 -5.96 7.15 9.97
N GLY A 342 -4.98 6.84 9.11
CA GLY A 342 -3.89 5.91 9.46
C GLY A 342 -4.32 4.47 9.73
N ASN A 343 -5.35 3.98 9.04
CA ASN A 343 -5.71 2.56 9.06
C ASN A 343 -4.63 1.71 8.37
N SER A 344 -4.63 0.42 8.66
CA SER A 344 -3.83 -0.61 8.01
C SER A 344 -4.54 -1.19 6.79
N ARG A 345 -5.84 -1.48 6.89
CA ARG A 345 -6.57 -2.37 5.97
C ARG A 345 -7.95 -1.82 5.57
N CYS A 346 -8.75 -1.39 6.53
CA CYS A 346 -10.19 -1.12 6.38
C CYS A 346 -10.50 0.29 5.86
N SER A 347 -11.67 0.45 5.26
CA SER A 347 -12.33 1.77 5.12
C SER A 347 -13.03 2.17 6.42
N LEU A 348 -13.67 3.34 6.46
CA LEU A 348 -14.49 3.76 7.61
C LEU A 348 -15.77 2.93 7.79
N ALA A 349 -16.06 1.97 6.90
CA ALA A 349 -17.06 0.94 7.16
C ALA A 349 -16.57 -0.14 8.15
N GLY A 350 -15.34 -0.03 8.67
CA GLY A 350 -14.73 -1.02 9.57
C GLY A 350 -14.38 -2.36 8.89
N ARG A 351 -14.44 -2.42 7.56
CA ARG A 351 -14.32 -3.65 6.76
C ARG A 351 -13.31 -3.48 5.62
N ASP A 352 -12.71 -4.59 5.20
CA ASP A 352 -11.78 -4.66 4.07
C ASP A 352 -12.51 -4.37 2.74
N PRO A 353 -12.26 -3.22 2.07
CA PRO A 353 -12.92 -2.89 0.81
C PRO A 353 -12.52 -3.84 -0.34
N ASN A 354 -11.38 -4.52 -0.26
CA ASN A 354 -10.96 -5.55 -1.21
C ASN A 354 -11.62 -6.91 -0.93
N ARG A 355 -12.69 -6.95 -0.13
CA ARG A 355 -13.67 -8.05 -0.07
C ARG A 355 -15.06 -7.64 -0.56
N ALA A 356 -15.22 -6.38 -0.97
CA ALA A 356 -16.52 -5.76 -1.15
C ALA A 356 -16.84 -5.39 -2.60
N TYR A 357 -16.05 -5.83 -3.58
CA TYR A 357 -16.30 -5.53 -5.00
C TYR A 357 -17.63 -6.13 -5.52
N GLY A 358 -18.16 -7.17 -4.87
CA GLY A 358 -19.47 -7.75 -5.17
C GLY A 358 -20.67 -7.06 -4.51
N THR A 359 -20.44 -5.98 -3.74
CA THR A 359 -21.51 -5.31 -2.98
C THR A 359 -22.53 -4.65 -3.90
N ALA A 360 -23.82 -4.89 -3.65
CA ALA A 360 -24.91 -4.27 -4.41
C ALA A 360 -25.12 -2.78 -4.05
N LEU A 361 -24.86 -2.40 -2.80
CA LEU A 361 -25.07 -1.06 -2.27
C LEU A 361 -23.87 -0.13 -2.54
N PRO A 362 -24.02 0.93 -3.36
CA PRO A 362 -22.93 1.86 -3.66
C PRO A 362 -22.41 2.60 -2.42
N GLY A 363 -23.29 2.87 -1.45
CA GLY A 363 -23.00 3.69 -0.28
C GLY A 363 -22.01 3.06 0.71
N SER A 364 -21.90 1.72 0.78
CA SER A 364 -21.06 1.05 1.78
C SER A 364 -19.57 1.08 1.42
N PHE A 365 -19.24 0.95 0.14
CA PHE A 365 -17.87 0.93 -0.36
C PHE A 365 -17.75 1.71 -1.69
N PRO A 366 -17.94 3.04 -1.64
CA PRO A 366 -18.11 3.85 -2.86
C PRO A 366 -16.91 3.77 -3.82
N GLY A 367 -15.68 3.73 -3.32
CA GLY A 367 -14.47 3.66 -4.16
C GLY A 367 -14.45 2.42 -5.07
N VAL A 368 -14.56 1.23 -4.47
CA VAL A 368 -14.49 -0.05 -5.21
C VAL A 368 -15.75 -0.28 -6.06
N TRP A 369 -16.93 0.15 -5.58
CA TRP A 369 -18.17 0.05 -6.36
C TRP A 369 -18.09 0.89 -7.63
N HIS A 370 -17.73 2.18 -7.51
CA HIS A 370 -17.65 3.07 -8.66
C HIS A 370 -16.50 2.71 -9.61
N LEU A 371 -15.39 2.16 -9.10
CA LEU A 371 -14.34 1.61 -9.95
C LEU A 371 -14.89 0.46 -10.80
N ARG A 372 -15.56 -0.52 -10.18
CA ARG A 372 -16.18 -1.65 -10.89
C ARG A 372 -17.20 -1.19 -11.94
N THR A 373 -18.08 -0.27 -11.58
CA THR A 373 -19.07 0.30 -12.53
C THR A 373 -18.41 1.06 -13.67
N MET A 374 -17.32 1.79 -13.41
CA MET A 374 -16.55 2.46 -14.46
C MET A 374 -15.95 1.44 -15.43
N VAL A 375 -15.32 0.38 -14.92
CA VAL A 375 -14.77 -0.71 -15.77
C VAL A 375 -15.86 -1.39 -16.59
N GLN A 376 -17.01 -1.70 -15.98
CA GLN A 376 -18.14 -2.29 -16.70
C GLN A 376 -18.63 -1.42 -17.86
N ARG A 377 -18.68 -0.10 -17.68
CA ARG A 377 -19.06 0.84 -18.75
C ARG A 377 -18.01 0.89 -19.86
N VAL A 378 -16.73 0.92 -19.48
CA VAL A 378 -15.63 0.90 -20.47
C VAL A 378 -15.68 -0.37 -21.32
N LEU A 379 -15.90 -1.53 -20.70
CA LEU A 379 -15.98 -2.82 -21.40
C LEU A 379 -17.12 -2.90 -22.42
N ALA A 380 -18.17 -2.08 -22.27
CA ALA A 380 -19.26 -2.01 -23.23
C ALA A 380 -18.86 -1.28 -24.53
N GLU A 381 -17.79 -0.49 -24.50
CA GLU A 381 -17.39 0.39 -25.61
C GLU A 381 -16.00 0.04 -26.16
N GLN A 382 -15.10 -0.46 -25.33
CA GLN A 382 -13.69 -0.67 -25.65
C GLN A 382 -13.13 -1.91 -24.96
N GLU A 383 -12.15 -2.55 -25.60
CA GLU A 383 -11.37 -3.62 -24.98
C GLU A 383 -10.57 -3.07 -23.79
N VAL A 384 -10.70 -3.70 -22.63
CA VAL A 384 -9.79 -3.50 -21.49
C VAL A 384 -8.72 -4.58 -21.54
N VAL A 385 -7.52 -4.21 -21.97
CA VAL A 385 -6.41 -5.17 -22.13
C VAL A 385 -5.83 -5.63 -20.81
N LEU A 386 -5.86 -4.78 -19.78
CA LEU A 386 -5.26 -5.07 -18.49
C LEU A 386 -5.91 -4.28 -17.36
N TYR A 387 -6.15 -4.96 -16.25
CA TYR A 387 -6.44 -4.38 -14.94
C TYR A 387 -5.32 -4.72 -13.96
N CYS A 388 -4.79 -3.73 -13.25
CA CYS A 388 -3.82 -3.96 -12.17
C CYS A 388 -4.18 -3.15 -10.93
N ASP A 389 -4.25 -3.81 -9.78
CA ASP A 389 -4.43 -3.17 -8.48
C ASP A 389 -3.12 -3.24 -7.68
N PHE A 390 -2.54 -2.10 -7.32
CA PHE A 390 -1.26 -2.01 -6.60
C PHE A 390 -1.48 -2.11 -5.08
N HIS A 391 -0.89 -3.14 -4.50
CA HIS A 391 -0.96 -3.54 -3.09
C HIS A 391 0.44 -3.59 -2.49
N GLY A 392 0.50 -3.91 -1.19
CA GLY A 392 1.75 -4.16 -0.50
C GLY A 392 1.73 -5.44 0.33
N HIS A 393 2.89 -6.09 0.44
CA HIS A 393 3.01 -7.39 1.06
C HIS A 393 3.98 -7.37 2.26
N SER A 394 3.47 -7.76 3.44
CA SER A 394 4.21 -7.63 4.71
C SER A 394 4.96 -8.90 5.14
N ARG A 395 4.98 -9.96 4.32
CA ARG A 395 5.50 -11.30 4.70
C ARG A 395 6.48 -11.95 3.73
N LYS A 396 6.64 -11.38 2.55
CA LYS A 396 7.43 -11.95 1.46
C LYS A 396 8.17 -10.81 0.78
N ASN A 397 9.47 -10.99 0.58
CA ASN A 397 10.31 -10.07 -0.17
C ASN A 397 9.92 -10.10 -1.65
N ASN A 398 10.46 -9.14 -2.40
CA ASN A 398 10.27 -8.98 -3.84
C ASN A 398 8.86 -8.50 -4.21
N VAL A 399 8.70 -8.18 -5.49
CA VAL A 399 7.44 -7.84 -6.12
C VAL A 399 6.90 -9.05 -6.85
N PHE A 400 5.60 -9.26 -6.84
CA PHE A 400 4.97 -10.37 -7.58
C PHE A 400 3.51 -10.05 -7.88
N MET A 401 2.86 -10.88 -8.70
CA MET A 401 1.46 -10.69 -9.05
C MET A 401 0.60 -11.87 -8.65
N TYR A 402 -0.64 -11.56 -8.26
CA TYR A 402 -1.71 -12.55 -8.23
C TYR A 402 -2.66 -12.33 -9.41
N GLY A 403 -2.89 -13.37 -10.20
CA GLY A 403 -3.85 -13.38 -11.32
C GLY A 403 -5.11 -14.21 -11.00
N CYS A 404 -5.84 -14.58 -12.04
CA CYS A 404 -7.10 -15.33 -11.94
C CYS A 404 -7.22 -16.37 -13.05
N ASP A 405 -7.01 -17.65 -12.75
CA ASP A 405 -7.18 -18.76 -13.70
C ASP A 405 -8.54 -19.44 -13.54
N ALA A 406 -9.21 -19.74 -14.66
CA ALA A 406 -10.39 -20.59 -14.67
C ALA A 406 -9.90 -22.04 -14.72
N GLY A 407 -9.95 -22.74 -13.59
CA GLY A 407 -9.54 -24.15 -13.48
C GLY A 407 -10.23 -25.13 -14.44
N GLY A 408 -11.23 -24.70 -15.22
CA GLY A 408 -11.97 -25.50 -16.20
C GLY A 408 -11.81 -25.08 -17.68
N ASP A 409 -11.22 -23.92 -17.99
CA ASP A 409 -11.03 -23.51 -19.39
C ASP A 409 -9.71 -24.09 -19.93
N GLY A 410 -9.68 -24.45 -21.22
CA GLY A 410 -8.59 -25.19 -21.86
C GLY A 410 -7.20 -24.59 -21.62
N ALA A 411 -6.14 -25.40 -21.76
CA ALA A 411 -4.75 -25.04 -21.43
C ALA A 411 -4.29 -23.68 -21.99
N GLY A 412 -4.81 -23.25 -23.14
CA GLY A 412 -4.47 -21.98 -23.78
C GLY A 412 -4.84 -20.71 -22.98
N THR A 413 -5.93 -20.68 -22.22
CA THR A 413 -6.31 -19.49 -21.41
C THR A 413 -5.43 -19.37 -20.17
N ARG A 414 -5.10 -20.50 -19.54
CA ARG A 414 -4.21 -20.57 -18.35
C ARG A 414 -2.82 -20.02 -18.63
N LEU A 415 -2.29 -20.30 -19.81
CA LEU A 415 -0.97 -19.83 -20.24
C LEU A 415 -0.94 -18.32 -20.45
N ARG A 416 -1.96 -17.76 -21.12
CA ARG A 416 -1.99 -16.33 -21.47
C ARG A 416 -1.91 -15.40 -20.27
N GLN A 417 -2.56 -15.76 -19.16
CA GLN A 417 -2.57 -14.93 -17.96
C GLN A 417 -1.20 -14.88 -17.25
N ARG A 418 -0.34 -15.88 -17.49
CA ARG A 418 1.00 -15.97 -16.91
C ARG A 418 2.05 -15.20 -17.69
N VAL A 419 1.76 -14.87 -18.96
CA VAL A 419 2.72 -14.22 -19.85
C VAL A 419 3.12 -12.82 -19.37
N PHE A 420 2.16 -11.97 -19.00
CA PHE A 420 2.47 -10.61 -18.55
C PHE A 420 3.37 -10.61 -17.29
N PRO A 421 3.03 -11.34 -16.20
CA PRO A 421 3.94 -11.47 -15.05
C PRO A 421 5.31 -12.08 -15.38
N LEU A 422 5.37 -13.04 -16.31
CA LEU A 422 6.65 -13.63 -16.73
C LEU A 422 7.51 -12.61 -17.47
N MET A 423 6.91 -11.83 -18.36
CA MET A 423 7.59 -10.77 -19.08
C MET A 423 8.07 -9.67 -18.13
N LEU A 424 7.25 -9.28 -17.15
CA LEU A 424 7.66 -8.34 -16.10
C LEU A 424 8.85 -8.87 -15.30
N SER A 425 8.91 -10.18 -15.04
CA SER A 425 10.07 -10.76 -14.34
C SER A 425 11.38 -10.65 -15.13
N LYS A 426 11.31 -10.61 -16.47
CA LYS A 426 12.48 -10.41 -17.34
C LYS A 426 12.89 -8.94 -17.41
N ASN A 427 11.93 -8.03 -17.37
CA ASN A 427 12.18 -6.59 -17.38
C ASN A 427 12.64 -6.08 -15.99
N ALA A 428 12.27 -6.78 -14.91
CA ALA A 428 12.59 -6.43 -13.52
C ALA A 428 13.27 -7.59 -12.76
N PRO A 429 14.40 -8.13 -13.24
CA PRO A 429 15.00 -9.36 -12.70
C PRO A 429 15.53 -9.21 -11.27
N ASP A 430 15.82 -7.98 -10.83
CA ASP A 430 16.29 -7.65 -9.50
C ASP A 430 15.15 -7.27 -8.54
N LYS A 431 13.89 -7.28 -8.97
CA LYS A 431 12.73 -6.86 -8.16
C LYS A 431 11.55 -7.83 -8.21
N PHE A 432 11.26 -8.43 -9.38
CA PHE A 432 10.03 -9.17 -9.61
C PHE A 432 10.24 -10.69 -9.62
N SER A 433 9.49 -11.39 -8.76
CA SER A 433 9.54 -12.84 -8.60
C SER A 433 8.37 -13.52 -9.31
N PHE A 434 8.60 -14.05 -10.52
CA PHE A 434 7.59 -14.86 -11.20
C PHE A 434 7.20 -16.11 -10.40
N ALA A 435 8.17 -16.77 -9.78
CA ALA A 435 7.95 -17.95 -8.92
C ALA A 435 7.03 -17.67 -7.72
N SER A 436 6.88 -16.40 -7.33
CA SER A 436 5.98 -15.99 -6.25
C SER A 436 4.56 -15.69 -6.72
N CYS A 437 4.31 -15.66 -8.03
CA CYS A 437 3.01 -15.38 -8.58
C CYS A 437 2.04 -16.54 -8.35
N LYS A 438 0.76 -16.23 -8.18
CA LYS A 438 -0.32 -17.22 -7.99
C LYS A 438 -1.52 -16.85 -8.87
N PHE A 439 -2.17 -17.85 -9.43
CA PHE A 439 -3.26 -17.63 -10.40
C PHE A 439 -4.55 -18.34 -9.99
N GLN A 440 -4.48 -19.41 -9.20
CA GLN A 440 -5.68 -20.06 -8.68
C GLN A 440 -6.47 -19.12 -7.76
N VAL A 441 -7.78 -19.05 -7.98
CA VAL A 441 -8.69 -18.23 -7.18
C VAL A 441 -9.20 -19.05 -6.00
N GLN A 442 -8.83 -18.65 -4.79
CA GLN A 442 -9.37 -19.24 -3.55
C GLN A 442 -10.75 -18.63 -3.23
N LYS A 443 -11.65 -19.41 -2.62
CA LYS A 443 -13.01 -18.96 -2.23
C LYS A 443 -13.01 -17.68 -1.41
N SER A 444 -12.08 -17.52 -0.46
CA SER A 444 -11.94 -16.31 0.38
C SER A 444 -11.48 -15.05 -0.38
N LYS A 445 -11.12 -15.20 -1.67
CA LYS A 445 -10.64 -14.12 -2.54
C LYS A 445 -11.63 -13.74 -3.64
N GLU A 446 -12.81 -14.37 -3.69
CA GLU A 446 -13.80 -14.09 -4.73
C GLU A 446 -14.29 -12.64 -4.75
N GLY A 447 -14.31 -11.98 -3.60
CA GLY A 447 -14.69 -10.57 -3.45
C GLY A 447 -13.59 -9.54 -3.75
N THR A 448 -12.42 -9.98 -4.24
CA THR A 448 -11.28 -9.09 -4.51
C THR A 448 -11.41 -8.37 -5.85
N GLY A 449 -10.74 -7.23 -5.98
CA GLY A 449 -10.74 -6.41 -7.20
C GLY A 449 -10.32 -7.21 -8.43
N ARG A 450 -9.21 -7.95 -8.37
CA ARG A 450 -8.73 -8.75 -9.52
C ARG A 450 -9.76 -9.77 -9.99
N VAL A 451 -10.42 -10.48 -9.06
CA VAL A 451 -11.41 -11.51 -9.40
C VAL A 451 -12.67 -10.86 -9.95
N SER A 452 -13.09 -9.72 -9.39
CA SER A 452 -14.26 -8.98 -9.87
C SER A 452 -14.07 -8.47 -11.29
N MET A 453 -12.93 -7.85 -11.62
CA MET A 453 -12.65 -7.35 -12.97
C MET A 453 -12.47 -8.51 -13.97
N TRP A 454 -11.86 -9.61 -13.52
CA TRP A 454 -11.76 -10.82 -14.34
C TRP A 454 -13.13 -11.39 -14.70
N ARG A 455 -14.04 -11.50 -13.72
CA ARG A 455 -15.44 -11.93 -13.92
C ARG A 455 -16.25 -10.97 -14.80
N LEU A 456 -15.85 -9.69 -14.91
CA LEU A 456 -16.45 -8.75 -15.87
C LEU A 456 -15.96 -8.95 -17.31
N GLY A 457 -14.90 -9.74 -17.53
CA GLY A 457 -14.34 -10.02 -18.85
C GLY A 457 -12.91 -9.51 -19.07
N VAL A 458 -12.26 -8.88 -18.08
CA VAL A 458 -10.86 -8.46 -18.21
C VAL A 458 -9.94 -9.66 -18.06
N SER A 459 -9.42 -10.20 -19.17
CA SER A 459 -8.61 -11.43 -19.15
C SER A 459 -7.32 -11.30 -18.32
N HIS A 460 -6.66 -10.15 -18.39
CA HIS A 460 -5.42 -9.86 -17.69
C HIS A 460 -5.69 -8.97 -16.46
N SER A 461 -6.17 -9.60 -15.40
CA SER A 461 -6.57 -8.91 -14.18
C SER A 461 -5.69 -9.34 -13.01
N TYR A 462 -4.94 -8.40 -12.45
CA TYR A 462 -3.88 -8.68 -11.48
C TYR A 462 -3.98 -7.84 -10.21
N THR A 463 -3.49 -8.42 -9.12
CA THR A 463 -3.01 -7.68 -7.95
C THR A 463 -1.49 -7.66 -8.01
N LEU A 464 -0.87 -6.47 -8.02
CA LEU A 464 0.59 -6.31 -7.89
C LEU A 464 0.93 -6.15 -6.40
N GLU A 465 1.72 -7.07 -5.86
CA GLU A 465 2.11 -7.10 -4.45
C GLU A 465 3.53 -6.58 -4.30
N VAL A 466 3.69 -5.40 -3.71
CA VAL A 466 5.00 -4.76 -3.47
C VAL A 466 5.46 -5.05 -2.04
N ALA A 467 6.61 -5.71 -1.85
CA ALA A 467 7.11 -5.98 -0.51
C ALA A 467 7.29 -4.69 0.33
N PHE A 468 6.93 -4.74 1.61
CA PHE A 468 7.20 -3.66 2.57
C PHE A 468 8.71 -3.44 2.80
N SER A 469 9.49 -4.49 2.54
CA SER A 469 10.94 -4.53 2.66
C SER A 469 11.62 -4.10 1.37
N GLY A 470 12.02 -5.07 0.56
CA GLY A 470 12.92 -4.93 -0.56
C GLY A 470 13.06 -6.22 -1.36
N SER A 471 14.20 -6.36 -2.01
CA SER A 471 14.47 -7.49 -2.91
C SER A 471 15.61 -8.38 -2.42
N THR A 472 15.44 -9.67 -2.68
CA THR A 472 16.44 -10.74 -2.53
C THR A 472 16.82 -11.35 -3.88
N LEU A 473 16.50 -10.68 -4.99
CA LEU A 473 16.72 -11.17 -6.36
C LEU A 473 17.89 -10.46 -7.03
N GLY A 474 18.46 -11.07 -8.08
CA GLY A 474 19.50 -10.44 -8.89
C GLY A 474 20.77 -10.07 -8.11
N GLY A 475 21.09 -10.82 -7.05
CA GLY A 475 22.21 -10.52 -6.16
C GLY A 475 21.92 -9.40 -5.13
N ARG A 476 20.71 -8.83 -5.10
CA ARG A 476 20.31 -7.85 -4.09
C ARG A 476 19.99 -8.52 -2.76
N SER A 477 20.23 -7.77 -1.68
CA SER A 477 19.79 -8.07 -0.32
C SER A 477 19.57 -6.75 0.42
N SER A 478 18.67 -5.93 -0.12
CA SER A 478 18.46 -4.55 0.32
C SER A 478 16.99 -4.16 0.28
N HIS A 479 16.65 -3.18 1.13
CA HIS A 479 15.34 -2.53 1.15
C HIS A 479 15.09 -1.80 -0.16
N PHE A 480 13.81 -1.68 -0.54
CA PHE A 480 13.43 -0.76 -1.60
C PHE A 480 13.56 0.68 -1.08
N SER A 481 14.20 1.54 -1.88
CA SER A 481 14.10 3.00 -1.78
C SER A 481 12.81 3.50 -2.43
N VAL A 482 12.50 4.79 -2.29
CA VAL A 482 11.40 5.42 -3.04
C VAL A 482 11.63 5.30 -4.56
N GLU A 483 12.86 5.46 -5.02
CA GLU A 483 13.21 5.31 -6.44
C GLU A 483 13.01 3.87 -6.94
N ASP A 484 13.39 2.86 -6.15
CA ASP A 484 13.08 1.46 -6.49
C ASP A 484 11.56 1.26 -6.66
N LEU A 485 10.76 1.82 -5.75
CA LEU A 485 9.30 1.73 -5.81
C LEU A 485 8.72 2.44 -7.04
N GLU A 486 9.16 3.66 -7.35
CA GLU A 486 8.72 4.41 -8.52
C GLU A 486 9.13 3.72 -9.83
N SER A 487 10.31 3.11 -9.87
CA SER A 487 10.78 2.36 -11.03
C SER A 487 9.85 1.21 -11.42
N LEU A 488 9.13 0.61 -10.45
CA LEU A 488 8.15 -0.46 -10.74
C LEU A 488 7.03 0.02 -11.65
N GLY A 489 6.58 1.27 -11.48
CA GLY A 489 5.55 1.86 -12.32
C GLY A 489 6.03 2.05 -13.76
N ARG A 490 7.27 2.49 -13.96
CA ARG A 490 7.91 2.54 -15.29
C ARG A 490 8.04 1.15 -15.90
N LEU A 491 8.57 0.18 -15.16
CA LEU A 491 8.78 -1.19 -15.64
C LEU A 491 7.47 -1.85 -16.08
N LEU A 492 6.36 -1.57 -15.39
CA LEU A 492 5.04 -2.02 -15.80
C LEU A 492 4.63 -1.44 -17.17
N CYS A 493 4.95 -0.17 -17.44
CA CYS A 493 4.69 0.48 -18.72
C CYS A 493 5.54 -0.12 -19.85
N ASP A 494 6.82 -0.37 -19.59
CA ASP A 494 7.73 -1.01 -20.55
C ASP A 494 7.24 -2.43 -20.88
N THR A 495 6.86 -3.20 -19.87
CA THR A 495 6.25 -4.53 -20.07
C THR A 495 4.94 -4.46 -20.84
N LEU A 496 4.13 -3.41 -20.68
CA LEU A 496 2.89 -3.26 -21.44
C LEU A 496 3.15 -3.07 -22.93
N LEU A 497 4.20 -2.31 -23.31
CA LEU A 497 4.61 -2.19 -24.71
C LEU A 497 5.06 -3.54 -25.26
N ASP A 498 5.92 -4.26 -24.53
CA ASP A 498 6.39 -5.59 -24.94
C ASP A 498 5.25 -6.61 -25.08
N PHE A 499 4.27 -6.53 -24.17
CA PHE A 499 3.12 -7.43 -24.15
C PHE A 499 2.15 -7.18 -25.31
N CYS A 500 2.05 -5.92 -25.74
CA CYS A 500 1.15 -5.47 -26.79
C CYS A 500 1.84 -5.22 -28.14
N ASP A 501 3.08 -5.66 -28.29
CA ASP A 501 3.87 -5.53 -29.51
C ASP A 501 3.14 -6.22 -30.69
N PRO A 502 2.92 -5.51 -31.83
CA PRO A 502 2.35 -6.12 -33.03
C PRO A 502 3.15 -7.32 -33.55
N VAL A 503 4.45 -7.38 -33.26
CA VAL A 503 5.32 -8.52 -33.57
C VAL A 503 5.40 -9.42 -32.33
N PRO A 504 4.69 -10.56 -32.30
CA PRO A 504 4.48 -11.33 -31.07
C PRO A 504 5.68 -12.19 -30.67
N THR A 505 6.91 -11.87 -31.08
CA THR A 505 8.10 -12.72 -30.81
C THR A 505 8.37 -12.84 -29.30
N LYS A 506 8.32 -11.74 -28.56
CA LYS A 506 8.48 -11.75 -27.09
C LYS A 506 7.34 -12.52 -26.42
N LEU A 507 6.12 -12.29 -26.87
CA LEU A 507 4.91 -12.96 -26.38
C LEU A 507 4.99 -14.49 -26.58
N GLN A 508 5.32 -14.94 -27.80
CA GLN A 508 5.45 -16.36 -28.14
C GLN A 508 6.54 -17.06 -27.33
N ARG A 509 7.70 -16.42 -27.16
CA ARG A 509 8.77 -16.95 -26.31
C ARG A 509 8.30 -17.13 -24.85
N CYS A 510 7.61 -16.12 -24.31
CA CYS A 510 7.08 -16.21 -22.95
C CYS A 510 5.95 -17.24 -22.83
N LEU A 511 5.15 -17.46 -23.86
CA LEU A 511 4.14 -18.52 -23.88
C LEU A 511 4.77 -19.91 -23.77
N VAL A 512 5.78 -20.20 -24.59
CA VAL A 512 6.50 -21.48 -24.57
C VAL A 512 7.17 -21.70 -23.22
N GLU A 513 7.79 -20.67 -22.66
CA GLU A 513 8.43 -20.76 -21.33
C GLU A 513 7.42 -20.94 -20.20
N ALA A 514 6.30 -20.21 -20.23
CA ALA A 514 5.24 -20.36 -19.25
C ALA A 514 4.64 -21.78 -19.26
N ASP A 515 4.49 -22.37 -20.44
CA ASP A 515 4.02 -23.75 -20.60
C ASP A 515 5.01 -24.75 -20.01
N ALA A 516 6.30 -24.63 -20.38
CA ALA A 516 7.34 -25.49 -19.80
C ALA A 516 7.43 -25.38 -18.27
N LEU A 517 7.24 -24.18 -17.71
CA LEU A 517 7.22 -23.99 -16.26
C LEU A 517 5.99 -24.62 -15.60
N LEU A 518 4.82 -24.55 -16.25
CA LEU A 518 3.59 -25.15 -15.75
C LEU A 518 3.68 -26.68 -15.76
N GLN A 519 4.20 -27.28 -16.85
CA GLN A 519 4.42 -28.73 -16.93
C GLN A 519 5.35 -29.23 -15.83
N ARG A 520 6.48 -28.55 -15.60
CA ARG A 520 7.41 -28.90 -14.51
C ARG A 520 6.80 -28.80 -13.10
N GLN A 521 5.84 -27.90 -12.89
CA GLN A 521 5.12 -27.82 -11.62
C GLN A 521 4.18 -29.01 -11.43
N MET A 522 3.59 -29.52 -12.51
CA MET A 522 2.74 -30.71 -12.48
C MET A 522 3.57 -32.00 -12.31
N ASP A 523 4.75 -32.10 -12.92
CA ASP A 523 5.61 -33.30 -12.87
C ASP A 523 6.33 -33.52 -11.52
N ARG A 524 6.47 -32.49 -10.68
CA ARG A 524 7.28 -32.53 -9.45
C ARG A 524 6.62 -33.22 -8.24
N GLU A 525 5.40 -33.73 -8.36
CA GLU A 525 4.72 -34.46 -7.28
C GLU A 525 4.40 -35.92 -7.65
N PRO A 526 5.27 -36.88 -7.31
CA PRO A 526 4.98 -38.31 -7.48
C PRO A 526 4.22 -38.82 -6.26
N GLY A 527 2.89 -39.03 -6.40
CA GLY A 527 2.07 -39.39 -5.24
C GLY A 527 0.62 -39.81 -5.44
N SER A 528 0.19 -40.30 -6.61
CA SER A 528 -0.99 -41.20 -6.67
C SER A 528 -0.97 -42.03 -7.95
N GLY A 529 -0.49 -43.26 -7.87
CA GLY A 529 -0.77 -44.27 -8.88
C GLY A 529 -2.26 -44.60 -8.86
N GLY A 530 -3.02 -43.94 -9.72
CA GLY A 530 -4.47 -44.11 -9.84
C GLY A 530 -5.02 -43.22 -10.96
N SER A 531 -5.99 -43.75 -11.70
CA SER A 531 -6.54 -43.21 -12.96
C SER A 531 -6.68 -41.68 -13.04
N TRP A 532 -6.32 -41.17 -14.22
CA TRP A 532 -6.37 -39.78 -14.65
C TRP A 532 -7.81 -39.26 -14.70
N SER A 533 -8.36 -38.84 -13.57
CA SER A 533 -9.59 -38.02 -13.50
C SER A 533 -9.74 -37.20 -12.20
N ASP A 534 -9.14 -37.61 -11.08
CA ASP A 534 -9.68 -37.21 -9.76
C ASP A 534 -8.69 -36.58 -8.75
N VAL A 535 -7.51 -36.13 -9.17
CA VAL A 535 -6.63 -35.37 -8.25
C VAL A 535 -6.94 -33.88 -8.33
N SER A 536 -7.66 -33.37 -7.33
CA SER A 536 -7.98 -31.94 -7.23
C SER A 536 -6.72 -31.14 -6.83
N PRO A 537 -6.30 -30.12 -7.62
CA PRO A 537 -5.13 -29.28 -7.32
C PRO A 537 -5.27 -28.40 -6.06
N SER A 538 -6.33 -28.56 -5.28
CA SER A 538 -6.65 -27.75 -4.09
C SER A 538 -5.60 -27.80 -2.99
N GLU A 539 -4.79 -28.86 -2.93
CA GLU A 539 -3.74 -29.00 -1.90
C GLU A 539 -2.41 -28.37 -2.33
N LEU A 540 -2.16 -28.27 -3.65
CA LEU A 540 -0.84 -27.98 -4.24
C LEU A 540 -0.42 -26.50 -4.22
N GLU A 541 -1.37 -25.55 -4.18
CA GLU A 541 -1.06 -24.11 -4.19
C GLU A 541 -1.29 -23.38 -2.84
N SER A 542 -1.64 -24.12 -1.78
CA SER A 542 -2.22 -23.58 -0.54
C SER A 542 -1.26 -22.84 0.41
N SER A 543 0.06 -22.93 0.22
CA SER A 543 1.03 -22.61 1.28
C SER A 543 1.55 -21.17 1.34
N THR A 544 1.03 -20.25 0.53
CA THR A 544 1.26 -18.80 0.77
C THR A 544 -0.02 -18.14 1.24
N SER A 545 -0.38 -18.37 2.49
CA SER A 545 -1.42 -17.63 3.22
C SER A 545 -1.06 -16.16 3.45
N GLY A 546 -0.17 -15.55 2.62
CA GLY A 546 0.49 -14.24 2.66
C GLY A 546 -0.43 -13.02 2.62
N SER A 547 -1.60 -13.21 2.03
CA SER A 547 -2.82 -12.46 2.29
C SER A 547 -3.76 -13.37 3.08
N ASP A 548 -3.61 -13.47 4.39
CA ASP A 548 -4.56 -14.26 5.21
C ASP A 548 -5.78 -13.37 5.48
N SER A 549 -6.49 -13.10 4.40
CA SER A 549 -7.78 -12.42 4.38
C SER A 549 -8.92 -13.40 4.71
N SER A 550 -8.61 -14.44 5.48
CA SER A 550 -9.50 -15.55 5.84
C SER A 550 -9.59 -15.75 7.35
N VAL A 551 -8.68 -15.17 8.14
CA VAL A 551 -8.63 -15.40 9.61
C VAL A 551 -9.35 -14.29 10.39
N SER A 552 -10.13 -13.44 9.73
CA SER A 552 -10.81 -12.32 10.40
C SER A 552 -12.26 -12.12 9.99
N ASP A 553 -12.91 -13.08 9.34
CA ASP A 553 -14.36 -13.05 9.15
C ASP A 553 -15.02 -13.77 10.32
N GLY A 554 -15.52 -12.92 11.22
CA GLY A 554 -16.22 -13.20 12.47
C GLY A 554 -16.66 -11.85 13.02
#